data_AF-A0A7V9H7M4-F1
#
_entry.id   AF-A0A7V9H7M4-F1
#
_cell.length_a   1.000
_cell.length_b   1.000
_cell.length_c   1.000
_cell.angle_alpha   90.00
_cell.angle_beta   90.00
_cell.angle_gamma   90.00
#
_symmetry.space_group_name_H-M   'P 1'
#
loop_
_entity.id
_entity.type
_entity.pdbx_description
1 polymer ?
#
loop_
_entity_poly.entity_id
_entity_poly.type
_entity_poly.pdbx_seq_one_letter_code
_entity_poly.pdbx_strand_id
1 'polypeptide(L)' 'MTAIEARTQLHSLRAERVDAAEVGLDRNILYRSSLEDDIVAARLAYVGLAVTEIATLRARIGGPQVG' A
#
# COMPACT_ATOMS: atom_id res chain seq x y z
N MET A 1 -8.96 6.55 4.74
CA MET A 1 -7.74 5.79 4.43
C MET A 1 -6.58 6.34 5.25
N THR A 2 -6.21 5.61 6.29
CA THR A 2 -5.00 5.81 7.11
C THR A 2 -3.84 4.96 6.59
N ALA A 3 -2.63 5.20 7.08
CA ALA A 3 -1.48 4.38 6.72
C ALA A 3 -1.68 2.91 7.12
N ILE A 4 -2.37 2.64 8.24
CA ILE A 4 -2.66 1.26 8.65
C ILE A 4 -3.68 0.60 7.73
N GLU A 5 -4.72 1.32 7.29
CA GLU A 5 -5.69 0.81 6.31
C GLU A 5 -5.02 0.49 4.97
N ALA A 6 -4.18 1.39 4.46
CA ALA A 6 -3.43 1.17 3.22
C ALA A 6 -2.43 0.00 3.34
N ARG A 7 -1.80 -0.18 4.50
CA ARG A 7 -0.93 -1.33 4.78
C ARG A 7 -1.71 -2.65 4.77
N THR A 8 -2.89 -2.66 5.38
CA THR A 8 -3.77 -3.84 5.38
C THR A 8 -4.18 -4.20 3.96
N GLN A 9 -4.60 -3.22 3.16
CA GLN A 9 -4.93 -3.45 1.75
C GLN A 9 -3.74 -4.01 0.96
N LEU A 10 -2.55 -3.44 1.13
CA LEU A 10 -1.33 -3.94 0.46
C LEU A 10 -1.02 -5.39 0.84
N HIS A 11 -1.24 -5.78 2.09
CA HIS A 11 -1.07 -7.17 2.53
C HIS A 11 -2.11 -8.09 1.93
N SER A 12 -3.38 -7.67 1.86
CA SER A 12 -4.44 -8.44 1.20
C SER A 12 -4.14 -8.68 -0.29
N LEU A 13 -3.70 -7.65 -1.03
CA LEU A 13 -3.34 -7.79 -2.45
C LEU A 13 -2.13 -8.73 -2.66
N ARG A 14 -1.18 -8.73 -1.72
CA ARG A 14 -0.05 -9.67 -1.76
C ARG A 14 -0.47 -11.11 -1.47
N ALA A 15 -1.43 -11.31 -0.58
CA ALA A 15 -2.02 -12.62 -0.33
C ALA A 15 -2.79 -13.10 -1.57
N GLU A 16 -3.63 -12.24 -2.15
CA GLU A 16 -4.34 -12.52 -3.40
C GLU A 16 -3.39 -12.95 -4.52
N ARG A 17 -2.22 -12.31 -4.65
CA ARG A 17 -1.21 -12.71 -5.65
C ARG A 17 -0.71 -14.14 -5.45
N VAL A 18 -0.59 -14.59 -4.20
CA VAL A 18 -0.20 -15.98 -3.90
C VAL A 18 -1.34 -16.91 -4.27
N ASP A 19 -2.55 -16.63 -3.81
CA ASP A 19 -3.75 -17.43 -4.10
C ASP A 19 -3.99 -17.54 -5.63
N ALA A 20 -3.83 -16.44 -6.35
CA ALA A 20 -3.95 -16.38 -7.80
C ALA A 20 -2.94 -17.28 -8.51
N ALA A 21 -1.71 -17.40 -7.99
CA ALA A 21 -0.71 -18.30 -8.54
C ALA A 21 -1.10 -19.77 -8.33
N GLU A 22 -1.70 -20.10 -7.19
CA GLU A 22 -2.16 -21.48 -6.90
C GLU A 22 -3.25 -21.94 -7.87
N VAL A 23 -4.13 -21.02 -8.30
CA VAL A 23 -5.20 -21.32 -9.27
C VAL A 23 -4.83 -21.04 -10.73
N GLY A 24 -3.57 -20.66 -11.01
CA GLY A 24 -3.06 -20.40 -12.36
C GLY A 24 -3.54 -19.09 -13.00
N LEU A 25 -4.11 -18.18 -12.22
CA LEU A 25 -4.50 -16.83 -12.68
C LEU A 25 -3.29 -15.92 -12.93
N ASP A 26 -2.11 -16.27 -12.42
CA ASP A 26 -0.84 -15.61 -12.75
C ASP A 26 -0.49 -15.67 -14.25
N ARG A 27 -1.04 -16.66 -14.97
CA ARG A 27 -0.89 -16.81 -16.43
C ARG A 27 -1.85 -15.91 -17.21
N ASN A 28 -2.90 -15.38 -16.57
CA ASN A 28 -3.78 -14.41 -17.19
C ASN A 28 -3.13 -13.03 -17.14
N ILE A 29 -2.63 -12.58 -18.30
CA ILE A 29 -1.87 -11.33 -18.44
C ILE A 29 -2.65 -10.12 -17.96
N LEU A 30 -3.96 -10.03 -18.27
CA LEU A 30 -4.80 -8.90 -17.89
C LEU A 30 -5.00 -8.86 -16.38
N TYR A 31 -5.34 -10.01 -15.78
CA TYR A 31 -5.51 -10.12 -14.34
C TYR A 31 -4.21 -9.79 -13.59
N ARG A 32 -3.09 -10.39 -14.01
CA ARG A 32 -1.78 -10.14 -13.40
C ARG A 32 -1.37 -8.68 -13.50
N SER A 33 -1.58 -8.04 -14.66
CA SER A 33 -1.26 -6.61 -14.83
C SER A 33 -2.09 -5.74 -13.90
N SER A 34 -3.41 -5.98 -13.83
CA SER A 34 -4.30 -5.24 -12.94
C SER A 34 -3.89 -5.41 -11.47
N LEU A 35 -3.60 -6.63 -11.04
CA LEU A 35 -3.19 -6.90 -9.65
C LEU A 35 -1.85 -6.25 -9.30
N GLU A 36 -0.89 -6.21 -10.23
CA GLU A 36 0.38 -5.51 -10.00
C GLU A 36 0.18 -3.98 -9.93
N ASP A 37 -0.67 -3.41 -10.79
CA ASP A 37 -1.03 -1.99 -10.74
C ASP A 37 -1.66 -1.62 -9.39
N ASP A 38 -2.57 -2.48 -8.87
CA ASP A 38 -3.20 -2.30 -7.57
C ASP A 38 -2.17 -2.41 -6.41
N ILE A 39 -1.23 -3.35 -6.48
CA ILE A 39 -0.14 -3.48 -5.49
C ILE A 39 0.75 -2.24 -5.48
N VAL A 40 1.10 -1.72 -6.66
CA VAL A 40 1.89 -0.49 -6.80
C VAL A 40 1.14 0.70 -6.22
N ALA A 41 -0.14 0.87 -6.58
CA ALA A 41 -0.97 1.95 -6.06
C ALA A 41 -1.11 1.89 -4.53
N ALA A 42 -1.42 0.72 -3.97
CA ALA A 42 -1.55 0.52 -2.52
C ALA A 42 -0.22 0.78 -1.79
N ARG A 43 0.92 0.40 -2.38
CA ARG A 43 2.25 0.68 -1.82
C ARG A 43 2.54 2.17 -1.77
N LEU A 44 2.26 2.90 -2.86
CA LEU A 44 2.45 4.34 -2.91
C LEU A 44 1.55 5.06 -1.89
N ALA A 45 0.28 4.65 -1.80
CA ALA A 45 -0.67 5.16 -0.81
C ALA A 45 -0.18 4.93 0.63
N TYR A 46 0.26 3.70 0.94
CA TYR A 46 0.82 3.38 2.26
C TYR A 46 2.01 4.26 2.61
N VAL A 47 2.99 4.38 1.71
CA VAL A 47 4.19 5.21 1.97
C VAL A 47 3.80 6.66 2.17
N GLY A 48 2.99 7.23 1.29
CA GLY A 48 2.55 8.63 1.37
C GLY A 48 1.78 8.94 2.66
N LEU A 49 0.86 8.07 3.05
CA LEU A 49 0.10 8.21 4.29
C LEU A 49 1.01 8.04 5.51
N ALA A 50 1.89 7.04 5.52
CA ALA A 50 2.79 6.78 6.66
C ALA A 50 3.72 7.97 6.93
N VAL A 51 4.35 8.54 5.89
CA VAL A 51 5.23 9.70 6.08
C VAL A 51 4.46 10.94 6.52
N THR A 52 3.24 11.14 6.00
CA THR A 52 2.37 12.26 6.37
C THR A 52 1.91 12.16 7.82
N GLU A 53 1.49 10.97 8.26
CA GLU A 53 1.08 10.71 9.65
C GLU A 53 2.26 10.92 10.61
N ILE A 54 3.45 10.41 10.28
CA ILE A 54 4.67 10.63 11.08
C ILE A 54 5.00 12.12 11.16
N ALA A 55 5.00 12.83 10.04
CA ALA A 55 5.28 14.27 10.01
C ALA A 55 4.26 15.05 10.86
N THR A 56 2.99 14.70 10.76
CA THR A 56 1.90 15.30 11.56
C THR A 56 2.09 15.05 13.05
N LEU A 57 2.40 13.81 13.45
CA LEU A 57 2.68 13.47 14.85
C LEU A 57 3.91 14.22 15.38
N ARG A 58 4.99 14.29 14.59
CA ARG A 58 6.19 15.06 14.96
C ARG A 58 5.88 16.54 15.13
N ALA A 59 5.07 17.13 14.24
CA ALA A 59 4.66 18.53 14.34
C ALA A 59 3.81 18.82 15.59
N ARG A 60 2.97 17.87 16.02
CA ARG A 60 2.16 18.00 17.25
C ARG A 60 3.01 17.93 18.52
N ILE A 61 4.10 17.18 18.50
CA ILE A 61 4.97 17.00 19.67
C ILE A 61 6.04 18.09 19.75
N GLY A 62 6.65 18.45 18.62
CA GLY A 62 7.83 19.33 18.56
C GLY A 62 7.61 20.69 17.89
N GLY A 63 6.38 21.02 17.49
CA GLY A 63 6.09 22.18 16.64
C GLY A 63 6.41 21.93 15.16
N PRO A 64 5.98 22.82 14.24
CA PRO A 64 6.24 22.67 12.81
C PRO A 64 7.72 22.53 12.53
N GLN A 65 8.09 21.45 11.84
CA GLN A 65 9.48 21.26 11.42
C GLN A 65 9.72 22.08 10.17
N VAL A 66 10.06 23.35 10.41
CA VAL A 66 10.65 24.25 9.42
C VAL A 66 12.10 23.82 9.30
N GLY A 67 12.45 23.10 8.23
CA GLY A 67 13.84 22.76 7.95
C GLY A 67 14.73 24.00 7.94
#